data_AF-A0A2V5QPW8-F1
#
_entry.id   AF-A0A2V5QPW8-F1
#
_cell.length_a   1.000
_cell.length_b   1.000
_cell.length_c   1.000
_cell.angle_alpha   90.00
_cell.angle_beta   90.00
_cell.angle_gamma   90.00
#
_symmetry.space_group_name_H-M   'P 1'
#
loop_
_entity.id
_entity.type
_entity.pdbx_description
1 polymer ?
#
loop_
_entity_poly.entity_id
_entity_poly.type
_entity_poly.pdbx_seq_one_letter_code
_entity_poly.pdbx_strand_id
1 'polypeptide(L)'
;MSKIWSDERKFQIWLEIEVLACEAMAELCQIPKEDAAEIRKRARFSIPKILEIEKRTNHDVIAFLENVAESVGPASRWIHQGLTSSDVLDTTLAVQLNESSKILLEDLHALRVVIAEQARRFKMTPMIGRSHGVHAEPITFGLKLALMYDEFGR
;
A
#
# COMPACT_ATOMS: atom_id res chain seq x y z
N MET A 1 -0.68 -3.13 -9.27
CA MET A 1 -1.49 -2.43 -8.25
C MET A 1 -2.58 -3.29 -7.60
N SER A 2 -3.37 -4.07 -8.35
CA SER A 2 -4.54 -4.83 -7.82
C SER A 2 -4.26 -5.69 -6.58
N LYS A 3 -3.08 -6.32 -6.47
CA LYS A 3 -2.69 -7.11 -5.30
C LYS A 3 -2.62 -6.27 -4.02
N ILE A 4 -2.13 -5.03 -4.08
CA ILE A 4 -1.98 -4.14 -2.92
C ILE A 4 -3.34 -3.80 -2.33
N TRP A 5 -4.32 -3.55 -3.19
CA TRP A 5 -5.68 -3.14 -2.83
C TRP A 5 -6.65 -4.31 -2.71
N SER A 6 -6.15 -5.54 -2.63
CA SER A 6 -6.98 -6.72 -2.42
C SER A 6 -7.34 -6.91 -0.95
N ASP A 7 -8.48 -7.55 -0.68
CA ASP A 7 -8.86 -7.90 0.70
C ASP A 7 -7.80 -8.78 1.38
N GLU A 8 -7.17 -9.68 0.63
CA GLU A 8 -6.05 -10.50 1.11
C GLU A 8 -4.92 -9.63 1.66
N ARG A 9 -4.45 -8.64 0.89
CA ARG A 9 -3.37 -7.76 1.36
C ARG A 9 -3.83 -6.89 2.53
N LYS A 10 -5.08 -6.39 2.49
CA LYS A 10 -5.68 -5.61 3.57
C LYS A 10 -5.64 -6.39 4.90
N PHE A 11 -6.17 -7.61 4.93
CA PHE A 11 -6.20 -8.42 6.14
C PHE A 11 -4.81 -8.93 6.57
N GLN A 12 -3.87 -9.13 5.64
CA GLN A 12 -2.46 -9.37 5.99
C GLN A 12 -1.85 -8.19 6.75
N ILE A 13 -2.12 -6.96 6.30
CA ILE A 13 -1.62 -5.75 6.97
C ILE A 13 -2.29 -5.59 8.34
N TRP A 14 -3.61 -5.82 8.45
CA TRP A 14 -4.31 -5.78 9.73
C TRP A 14 -3.70 -6.77 10.73
N LEU A 15 -3.48 -8.01 10.29
CA LEU A 15 -2.87 -9.04 11.12
C LEU A 15 -1.48 -8.62 11.59
N GLU A 16 -0.66 -8.05 10.69
CA GLU A 16 0.69 -7.61 11.04
C GLU A 16 0.66 -6.44 12.04
N ILE A 17 -0.25 -5.46 11.87
CA ILE A 17 -0.42 -4.35 12.82
C ILE A 17 -0.78 -4.89 14.21
N GLU A 18 -1.76 -5.77 14.29
CA GLU A 18 -2.22 -6.35 15.57
C GLU A 18 -1.12 -7.15 16.28
N VAL A 19 -0.36 -7.94 15.51
CA VAL A 19 0.77 -8.72 16.05
C VAL A 19 1.88 -7.79 16.54
N LEU A 20 2.25 -6.77 15.76
CA LEU A 20 3.28 -5.79 16.13
C LEU A 20 2.86 -4.97 17.36
N ALA A 21 1.57 -4.63 17.49
CA ALA A 21 1.05 -3.96 18.68
C ALA A 21 1.22 -4.84 19.93
N CYS A 22 0.90 -6.13 19.83
CA CYS A 22 1.11 -7.08 20.92
C CYS A 22 2.60 -7.26 21.29
N GLU A 23 3.49 -7.31 20.30
CA GLU A 23 4.93 -7.39 20.52
C GLU A 23 5.45 -6.13 21.22
N ALA A 24 5.03 -4.94 20.80
CA ALA A 24 5.37 -3.68 21.46
C ALA A 24 4.84 -3.64 22.90
N MET A 25 3.62 -4.10 23.16
CA MET A 25 3.08 -4.23 24.52
C MET A 25 3.92 -5.18 25.39
N ALA A 26 4.44 -6.27 24.82
CA ALA A 26 5.30 -7.20 25.54
C ALA A 26 6.70 -6.61 25.84
N GLU A 27 7.26 -5.80 24.93
CA GLU A 27 8.48 -5.04 25.17
C GLU A 27 8.29 -4.03 26.31
N LEU A 28 7.12 -3.39 26.37
CA LEU A 28 6.73 -2.48 27.44
C LEU A 28 6.28 -3.19 28.73
N CYS A 29 6.39 -4.53 28.80
CA CYS A 29 6.00 -5.35 29.95
C CYS A 29 4.52 -5.21 30.35
N GLN A 30 3.63 -4.86 29.40
CA GLN A 30 2.19 -4.76 29.61
C GLN A 30 1.47 -6.10 29.45
N ILE A 31 2.03 -6.99 28.60
CA ILE A 31 1.54 -8.36 28.41
C ILE A 31 2.71 -9.37 28.54
N PRO A 32 2.45 -10.64 28.87
CA PRO A 32 3.48 -11.67 28.89
C PRO A 32 4.15 -11.86 27.52
N LYS A 33 5.47 -12.04 27.49
CA LYS A 33 6.22 -12.25 26.23
C LYS A 33 5.82 -13.56 25.55
N GLU A 34 5.42 -14.55 26.34
CA GLU A 34 4.92 -15.83 25.88
C GLU A 34 3.59 -15.68 25.13
N ASP A 35 2.70 -14.81 25.61
CA ASP A 35 1.41 -14.53 24.97
C ASP A 35 1.64 -13.82 23.62
N ALA A 36 2.54 -12.82 23.56
CA ALA A 36 2.90 -12.16 22.30
C ALA A 36 3.55 -13.11 21.28
N ALA A 37 4.48 -13.97 21.73
CA ALA A 37 5.10 -14.98 20.89
C ALA A 37 4.07 -15.99 20.35
N GLU A 38 3.09 -16.37 21.17
CA GLU A 38 2.00 -17.27 20.76
C GLU A 38 1.08 -16.61 19.73
N ILE A 39 0.76 -15.32 19.89
CA ILE A 39 0.01 -14.53 18.91
C ILE A 39 0.74 -14.53 17.57
N ARG A 40 2.02 -14.13 17.52
CA ARG A 40 2.83 -14.13 16.28
C ARG A 40 2.84 -15.52 15.61
N LYS A 41 2.97 -16.57 16.41
CA LYS A 41 3.03 -17.95 15.90
C LYS A 41 1.70 -18.42 15.31
N ARG A 42 0.58 -18.15 15.99
CA ARG A 42 -0.73 -18.75 15.67
C ARG A 42 -1.69 -17.87 14.91
N ALA A 43 -1.58 -16.55 14.99
CA ALA A 43 -2.56 -15.65 14.42
C ALA A 43 -2.66 -15.82 12.91
N ARG A 44 -3.84 -16.25 12.44
CA ARG A 44 -4.16 -16.44 11.02
C ARG A 44 -5.58 -15.94 10.77
N PHE A 45 -5.86 -15.58 9.53
CA PHE A 45 -7.20 -15.17 9.12
C PHE A 45 -7.72 -16.00 7.94
N SER A 46 -9.02 -15.94 7.71
CA SER A 46 -9.73 -16.57 6.59
C SER A 46 -10.78 -15.61 6.05
N ILE A 47 -10.58 -15.11 4.83
CA ILE A 47 -11.50 -14.14 4.19
C ILE A 47 -12.94 -14.66 4.14
N PRO A 48 -13.23 -15.92 3.72
CA PRO A 48 -14.60 -16.41 3.69
C PRO A 48 -15.27 -16.39 5.07
N LYS A 49 -14.52 -16.69 6.14
CA LYS A 49 -15.04 -16.65 7.52
C LYS A 49 -15.28 -15.22 7.99
N ILE A 50 -14.36 -14.29 7.69
CA ILE A 50 -14.52 -12.87 8.03
C ILE A 50 -15.80 -12.35 7.40
N LEU A 51 -16.00 -12.59 6.10
CA LEU A 51 -17.21 -12.16 5.38
C LEU A 51 -18.49 -12.81 5.92
N GLU A 52 -18.41 -14.01 6.48
CA GLU A 52 -19.54 -14.66 7.14
C GLU A 52 -19.86 -13.99 8.49
N ILE A 53 -18.84 -13.72 9.31
CA ILE A 53 -19.00 -13.06 10.61
C ILE A 53 -19.50 -11.62 10.41
N GLU A 54 -18.99 -10.92 9.40
CA GLU A 54 -19.36 -9.55 9.06
C GLU A 54 -20.86 -9.40 8.76
N LYS A 55 -21.50 -10.41 8.15
CA LYS A 55 -22.95 -10.40 7.92
C LYS A 55 -23.76 -10.33 9.22
N ARG A 56 -23.20 -10.83 10.33
CA ARG A 56 -23.82 -10.78 11.65
C ARG A 56 -23.41 -9.54 12.43
N THR A 57 -22.14 -9.14 12.37
CA THR A 57 -21.61 -8.04 13.17
C THR A 57 -21.86 -6.67 12.54
N ASN A 58 -22.09 -6.60 11.21
CA ASN A 58 -22.10 -5.37 10.42
C ASN A 58 -20.88 -4.48 10.68
N HIS A 59 -19.74 -5.09 11.01
CA HIS A 59 -18.50 -4.40 11.34
C HIS A 59 -17.31 -5.30 10.98
N ASP A 60 -16.52 -4.85 10.00
CA ASP A 60 -15.38 -5.53 9.40
C ASP A 60 -14.22 -5.80 10.38
N VAL A 61 -13.80 -4.81 11.17
CA VAL A 61 -12.74 -4.97 12.18
C VAL A 61 -13.15 -6.00 13.24
N ILE A 62 -14.39 -5.93 13.74
CA ILE A 62 -14.89 -6.92 14.71
C ILE A 62 -14.91 -8.31 14.08
N ALA A 63 -15.37 -8.43 12.83
CA ALA A 63 -15.41 -9.71 12.12
C ALA A 63 -14.00 -10.31 11.92
N PHE A 64 -13.02 -9.47 11.62
CA PHE A 64 -11.63 -9.85 11.53
C PHE A 64 -11.07 -10.34 12.88
N LEU A 65 -11.30 -9.59 13.96
CA LEU A 65 -10.82 -9.92 15.30
C LEU A 65 -11.43 -11.24 15.82
N GLU A 66 -12.74 -11.44 15.63
CA GLU A 66 -13.41 -12.70 15.95
C GLU A 66 -12.76 -13.87 15.20
N ASN A 67 -12.48 -13.70 13.91
CA ASN A 67 -11.85 -14.74 13.11
C ASN A 67 -10.41 -15.06 13.56
N VAL A 68 -9.60 -14.05 13.85
CA VAL A 68 -8.22 -14.25 14.31
C VAL A 68 -8.19 -14.92 15.69
N ALA A 69 -9.10 -14.54 16.58
CA ALA A 69 -9.20 -15.12 17.91
C ALA A 69 -9.40 -16.65 17.89
N GLU A 70 -10.13 -17.19 16.91
CA GLU A 70 -10.31 -18.64 16.72
C GLU A 70 -8.96 -19.38 16.57
N SER A 71 -7.98 -18.77 15.91
CA SER A 71 -6.68 -19.39 15.64
C SER A 71 -5.70 -19.28 16.80
N VAL A 72 -5.78 -18.19 17.57
CA VAL A 72 -4.83 -17.87 18.65
C VAL A 72 -5.21 -18.56 19.96
N GLY A 73 -6.50 -18.59 20.30
CA GLY A 73 -6.97 -19.09 21.60
C GLY A 73 -6.82 -18.05 22.72
N PRO A 74 -6.53 -18.43 23.98
CA PRO A 74 -6.62 -17.52 25.13
C PRO A 74 -5.79 -16.23 25.05
N ALA A 75 -4.65 -16.27 24.36
CA ALA A 75 -3.81 -15.09 24.15
C ALA A 75 -4.48 -14.02 23.27
N SER A 76 -5.54 -14.35 22.54
CA SER A 76 -6.29 -13.40 21.70
C SER A 76 -6.90 -12.24 22.49
N ARG A 77 -7.04 -12.38 23.81
CA ARG A 77 -7.53 -11.32 24.71
C ARG A 77 -6.70 -10.03 24.65
N TRP A 78 -5.43 -10.13 24.21
CA TRP A 78 -4.53 -8.99 24.09
C TRP A 78 -4.60 -8.31 22.72
N ILE A 79 -5.15 -9.00 21.72
CA ILE A 79 -5.30 -8.46 20.36
C ILE A 79 -6.25 -7.27 20.42
N HIS A 80 -5.89 -6.19 19.73
CA HIS A 80 -6.62 -4.92 19.68
C HIS A 80 -6.71 -4.18 21.03
N GLN A 81 -5.98 -4.62 22.06
CA GLN A 81 -6.03 -3.93 23.36
C GLN A 81 -5.42 -2.53 23.27
N GLY A 82 -6.24 -1.52 23.60
CA GLY A 82 -5.82 -0.12 23.58
C GLY A 82 -5.83 0.53 22.20
N LEU A 83 -6.24 -0.20 21.16
CA LEU A 83 -6.42 0.31 19.81
C LEU A 83 -7.90 0.62 19.52
N THR A 84 -8.10 1.47 18.53
CA THR A 84 -9.37 1.72 17.87
C THR A 84 -9.33 1.18 16.44
N SER A 85 -10.50 1.07 15.79
CA SER A 85 -10.57 0.70 14.38
C SER A 85 -9.70 1.59 13.49
N SER A 86 -9.61 2.89 13.78
CA SER A 86 -8.80 3.84 13.00
C SER A 86 -7.31 3.54 13.06
N ASP A 87 -6.79 3.06 14.20
CA ASP A 87 -5.36 2.71 14.31
C ASP A 87 -4.97 1.61 13.31
N VAL A 88 -5.89 0.68 13.04
CA VAL A 88 -5.69 -0.39 12.06
C VAL A 88 -5.98 0.11 10.64
N LEU A 89 -7.11 0.79 10.43
CA LEU A 89 -7.55 1.23 9.10
C LEU A 89 -6.62 2.26 8.48
N ASP A 90 -6.27 3.31 9.22
CA ASP A 90 -5.47 4.42 8.70
C ASP A 90 -4.01 3.99 8.48
N THR A 91 -3.47 3.17 9.39
CA THR A 91 -2.14 2.57 9.20
C THR A 91 -2.12 1.64 7.98
N THR A 92 -3.18 0.86 7.77
CA THR A 92 -3.30 0.01 6.57
C THR A 92 -3.31 0.82 5.29
N LEU A 93 -4.09 1.91 5.27
CA LEU A 93 -4.13 2.82 4.13
C LEU A 93 -2.74 3.42 3.87
N ALA A 94 -2.04 3.87 4.90
CA ALA A 94 -0.69 4.41 4.77
C ALA A 94 0.30 3.38 4.18
N VAL A 95 0.24 2.13 4.63
CA VAL A 95 1.05 1.03 4.08
C VAL A 95 0.72 0.79 2.60
N GLN A 96 -0.57 0.68 2.25
CA GLN A 96 -1.00 0.46 0.86
C GLN A 96 -0.61 1.62 -0.07
N LEU A 97 -0.70 2.87 0.40
CA LEU A 97 -0.25 4.04 -0.33
C LEU A 97 1.26 4.01 -0.55
N ASN A 98 2.05 3.66 0.46
CA ASN A 98 3.50 3.54 0.33
C ASN A 98 3.91 2.44 -0.66
N GLU A 99 3.28 1.27 -0.59
CA GLU A 99 3.48 0.19 -1.56
C GLU A 99 3.10 0.61 -2.99
N SER A 100 2.01 1.36 -3.13
CA SER A 100 1.55 1.87 -4.42
C SER A 100 2.51 2.90 -5.00
N SER A 101 2.96 3.84 -4.18
CA SER A 101 3.93 4.87 -4.57
C SER A 101 5.25 4.26 -5.05
N LYS A 102 5.71 3.17 -4.44
CA LYS A 102 6.91 2.46 -4.89
C LYS A 102 6.79 1.98 -6.34
N ILE A 103 5.66 1.37 -6.71
CA ILE A 103 5.41 0.93 -8.09
C ILE A 103 5.40 2.13 -9.04
N LEU A 104 4.69 3.20 -8.67
CA LEU A 104 4.60 4.40 -9.51
C LEU A 104 5.97 5.06 -9.73
N LEU A 105 6.82 5.10 -8.70
CA LEU A 105 8.18 5.62 -8.82
C LEU A 105 9.02 4.75 -9.75
N GLU A 106 8.97 3.42 -9.62
CA GLU A 106 9.67 2.49 -10.51
C GLU A 106 9.23 2.67 -11.98
N ASP A 107 7.93 2.79 -12.22
CA ASP A 107 7.36 3.02 -13.55
C ASP A 107 7.78 4.39 -14.12
N LEU A 108 7.79 5.45 -13.31
CA LEU A 108 8.26 6.77 -13.71
C LEU A 108 9.75 6.76 -14.07
N HIS A 109 10.58 6.05 -13.31
CA HIS A 109 11.99 5.86 -13.64
C HIS A 109 12.15 5.16 -15.00
N ALA A 110 11.42 4.06 -15.23
CA ALA A 110 11.45 3.35 -16.50
C ALA A 110 10.99 4.24 -17.67
N LEU A 111 9.90 4.98 -17.49
CA LEU A 111 9.37 5.91 -18.49
C LEU A 111 10.39 7.00 -18.85
N ARG A 112 11.07 7.57 -17.85
CA ARG A 112 12.10 8.59 -18.08
C ARG A 112 13.25 8.05 -18.91
N VAL A 113 13.67 6.81 -18.71
CA VAL A 113 14.72 6.18 -19.55
C VAL A 113 14.27 6.14 -21.02
N VAL A 114 13.06 5.64 -21.29
CA VAL A 114 12.52 5.55 -22.65
C VAL A 114 12.37 6.92 -23.30
N ILE A 115 11.86 7.92 -22.58
CA ILE A 115 11.70 9.28 -23.11
C ILE A 115 13.06 9.89 -23.42
N ALA A 116 14.07 9.69 -22.57
CA ALA A 116 15.42 10.19 -22.83
C ALA A 116 16.03 9.58 -24.10
N GLU A 117 15.79 8.29 -24.35
CA GLU A 117 16.20 7.63 -25.60
C GLU A 117 15.49 8.21 -26.82
N GLN A 118 14.17 8.37 -26.76
CA GLN A 118 13.40 8.95 -27.86
C GLN A 118 13.76 10.42 -28.11
N ALA A 119 14.00 11.20 -27.06
CA ALA A 119 14.44 12.59 -27.17
C ALA A 119 15.77 12.70 -27.92
N ARG A 120 16.73 11.82 -27.64
CA ARG A 120 18.01 11.75 -28.37
C ARG A 120 17.82 11.28 -29.81
N ARG A 121 16.99 10.25 -30.03
CA ARG A 121 16.70 9.70 -31.36
C ARG A 121 16.12 10.75 -32.30
N PHE A 122 15.18 11.56 -31.81
CA PHE A 122 14.47 12.57 -32.60
C PHE A 122 15.01 13.99 -32.38
N LYS A 123 16.25 14.12 -31.87
CA LYS A 123 16.87 15.40 -31.48
C LYS A 123 16.72 16.50 -32.53
N MET A 124 16.89 16.14 -33.81
CA MET A 124 16.88 17.08 -34.93
C MET A 124 15.65 16.94 -35.83
N THR A 125 14.66 16.12 -35.46
CA THR A 125 13.46 15.90 -36.28
C THR A 125 12.55 17.14 -36.19
N PRO A 126 12.36 17.91 -37.28
CA PRO A 126 11.53 19.11 -37.23
C PRO A 126 10.06 18.78 -36.97
N MET A 127 9.38 19.62 -36.20
CA MET A 127 7.93 19.59 -36.03
C MET A 127 7.38 21.00 -35.83
N ILE A 128 6.09 21.22 -36.11
CA ILE A 128 5.45 22.50 -35.83
C ILE A 128 5.24 22.67 -34.32
N GLY A 129 5.74 23.77 -33.75
CA GLY A 129 5.44 24.14 -32.38
C GLY A 129 3.96 24.53 -32.23
N ARG A 130 3.43 24.49 -31.01
CA ARG A 130 2.06 24.93 -30.72
C ARG A 130 1.95 25.72 -29.43
N SER A 131 1.25 26.85 -29.49
CA SER A 131 0.83 27.68 -28.35
C SER A 131 -0.68 27.91 -28.44
N HIS A 132 -1.41 27.77 -27.32
CA HIS A 132 -2.88 27.82 -27.33
C HIS A 132 -3.54 26.85 -28.35
N GLY A 133 -2.87 25.74 -28.67
CA GLY A 133 -3.31 24.78 -29.69
C GLY A 133 -3.07 25.21 -31.14
N VAL A 134 -2.63 26.45 -31.38
CA VAL A 134 -2.37 27.04 -32.70
C VAL A 134 -0.90 26.85 -33.10
N HIS A 135 -0.62 26.75 -34.41
CA HIS A 135 0.75 26.67 -34.93
C HIS A 135 1.59 27.88 -34.47
N ALA A 136 2.75 27.57 -33.92
CA ALA A 136 3.77 28.52 -33.50
C ALA A 136 5.07 28.27 -34.27
N GLU A 137 6.18 28.84 -33.80
CA GLU A 137 7.49 28.63 -34.42
C GLU A 137 7.88 27.14 -34.47
N PRO A 138 8.57 26.67 -35.54
CA PRO A 138 9.06 25.31 -35.62
C PRO A 138 10.01 24.94 -34.47
N ILE A 139 9.88 23.72 -33.97
CA ILE A 139 10.77 23.12 -32.96
C ILE A 139 11.27 21.75 -33.44
N THR A 140 11.98 21.01 -32.60
CA THR A 140 12.25 19.59 -32.84
C THR A 140 11.42 18.68 -31.94
N PHE A 141 11.07 17.49 -32.44
CA PHE A 141 10.35 16.49 -31.64
C PHE A 141 11.20 16.00 -30.47
N GLY A 142 12.51 15.91 -30.63
CA GLY A 142 13.43 15.62 -29.53
C GLY A 142 13.37 16.67 -28.42
N LEU A 143 13.28 17.97 -28.74
CA LEU A 143 13.09 19.02 -27.73
C LEU A 143 11.77 18.85 -26.98
N LYS A 144 10.68 18.52 -27.67
CA LYS A 144 9.37 18.27 -27.04
C LYS A 144 9.44 17.12 -26.01
N LEU A 145 10.15 16.04 -26.34
CA LEU A 145 10.34 14.90 -25.45
C LEU A 145 11.32 15.21 -24.31
N ALA A 146 12.36 16.02 -24.55
CA ALA A 146 13.29 16.45 -23.51
C ALA A 146 12.59 17.26 -22.41
N LEU A 147 11.63 18.12 -22.77
CA LEU A 147 10.80 18.83 -21.80
C LEU A 147 9.94 17.85 -20.97
N MET A 148 9.39 16.81 -21.59
CA MET A 148 8.66 15.76 -20.86
C MET A 148 9.57 14.98 -19.91
N TYR A 149 10.81 14.69 -20.32
CA TYR A 149 11.79 14.02 -19.46
C TYR A 149 12.11 14.83 -18.18
N ASP A 150 12.21 16.15 -18.30
CA ASP A 150 12.37 17.06 -17.16
C ASP A 150 11.13 17.05 -16.26
N GLU A 151 9.94 17.16 -16.85
CA GLU A 151 8.68 17.20 -16.10
C GLU A 151 8.44 15.92 -15.30
N PHE A 152 8.70 14.74 -15.88
CA PHE A 152 8.59 13.46 -15.16
C PHE A 152 9.66 13.26 -14.07
N GLY A 153 10.64 14.15 -13.98
CA GLY A 153 11.70 14.11 -12.98
C GLY A 153 11.45 14.97 -11.74
N ARG A 154 10.33 15.69 -11.69
CA ARG A 154 9.91 16.52 -10.56
C ARG A 154 9.08 15.73 -9.56
#